data_AF-A0A382SIZ4-F1
#
_entry.id   AF-A0A382SIZ4-F1
#
_cell.length_a   1.000
_cell.length_b   1.000
_cell.length_c   1.000
_cell.angle_alpha   90.00
_cell.angle_beta   90.00
_cell.angle_gamma   90.00
#
_symmetry.space_group_name_H-M   'P 1'
#
loop_
_entity.id
_entity.type
_entity.pdbx_description
1 polymer ?
#
loop_
_entity_poly.entity_id
_entity_poly.type
_entity_poly.pdbx_seq_one_letter_code
_entity_poly.pdbx_strand_id
1 'polypeptide(L)'
;MKKIILVLTMVLTGCSLALQGPPSGWEVEEDADALRILAYSNQCSTSSRSMIFDGVLGGWITGFGALQLGTGKQLGERTVPDDHVRGYGAAMMAVGLPFLLSARNGKRKIDDCKAFHEKLEDTLSPNR
;
A
#
# COMPACT_ATOMS: atom_id res chain seq x y z
N MET A 1 24.44 7.16 -1.03
CA MET A 1 24.03 5.75 -0.81
C MET A 1 22.74 5.62 0.00
N LYS A 2 22.58 6.25 1.18
CA LYS A 2 21.38 6.12 2.03
C LYS A 2 20.03 6.47 1.33
N LYS A 3 20.02 7.50 0.47
CA LYS A 3 18.83 7.90 -0.32
C LYS A 3 18.46 6.89 -1.41
N ILE A 4 19.46 6.24 -2.03
CA ILE A 4 19.24 5.22 -3.06
C ILE A 4 18.63 3.96 -2.44
N ILE A 5 19.07 3.58 -1.24
CA ILE A 5 18.50 2.42 -0.52
C ILE A 5 17.05 2.68 -0.11
N LEU A 6 16.71 3.90 0.33
CA LEU A 6 15.33 4.29 0.64
C LEU A 6 14.42 4.29 -0.60
N VAL A 7 14.91 4.80 -1.72
CA VAL A 7 14.17 4.76 -3.00
C VAL A 7 14.05 3.32 -3.50
N LEU A 8 15.10 2.50 -3.39
CA LEU A 8 15.07 1.11 -3.81
C LEU A 8 14.12 0.28 -2.95
N THR A 9 14.09 0.50 -1.63
CA THR A 9 13.13 -0.15 -0.72
C THR A 9 11.70 0.32 -0.96
N MET A 10 11.46 1.61 -1.23
CA MET A 10 10.15 2.11 -1.67
C MET A 10 9.71 1.48 -2.99
N VAL A 11 10.62 1.35 -3.96
CA VAL A 11 10.34 0.75 -5.27
C VAL A 11 10.14 -0.76 -5.16
N LEU A 12 10.84 -1.45 -4.26
CA LEU A 12 10.74 -2.90 -4.06
C LEU A 12 9.56 -3.32 -3.17
N THR A 13 9.09 -2.43 -2.28
CA THR A 13 8.01 -2.75 -1.34
C THR A 13 6.70 -2.07 -1.67
N GLY A 14 6.70 -1.00 -2.48
CA GLY A 14 5.51 -0.25 -2.87
C GLY A 14 5.49 1.16 -2.27
N CYS A 15 4.96 2.11 -3.05
CA CYS A 15 4.89 3.53 -2.68
C CYS A 15 3.87 3.82 -1.57
N SER A 16 2.92 2.91 -1.34
CA SER A 16 1.85 3.07 -0.36
C SER A 16 2.33 2.88 1.08
N LEU A 17 3.43 2.17 1.31
CA LEU A 17 4.08 2.09 2.62
C LEU A 17 4.56 3.47 3.10
N ALA A 18 4.90 4.37 2.17
CA ALA A 18 5.33 5.74 2.46
C ALA A 18 4.20 6.65 2.96
N LEU A 19 2.93 6.24 2.79
CA LEU A 19 1.80 7.05 3.25
C LEU A 19 1.95 7.31 4.75
N GLN A 20 1.83 8.57 5.14
CA GLN A 20 1.72 8.96 6.54
C GLN A 20 0.27 8.76 6.97
N GLY A 21 0.09 7.93 8.00
CA GLY A 21 -1.21 7.73 8.65
C GLY A 21 -1.48 8.85 9.65
N PRO A 22 -2.65 8.82 10.31
CA PRO A 22 -2.98 9.80 11.33
C PRO A 22 -2.04 9.69 12.55
N PRO A 23 -1.86 10.78 13.31
CA PRO A 23 -1.03 10.79 14.51
C PRO A 23 -1.49 9.78 15.54
N SER A 24 -0.57 9.04 16.17
CA SER A 24 -0.91 8.13 17.26
C SER A 24 -1.69 8.83 18.38
N GLY A 25 -2.77 8.21 18.87
CA GLY A 25 -3.59 8.76 19.96
C GLY A 25 -4.79 9.59 19.51
N TRP A 26 -4.93 9.88 18.21
CA TRP A 26 -6.05 10.64 17.65
C TRP A 26 -7.44 10.03 17.97
N GLU A 27 -7.51 8.72 18.13
CA GLU A 27 -8.74 7.97 18.41
C GLU A 27 -9.32 8.31 19.79
N VAL A 28 -8.45 8.55 20.77
CA VAL A 28 -8.83 8.76 22.18
C VAL A 28 -8.95 10.24 22.53
N GLU A 29 -8.39 11.12 21.70
CA GLU A 29 -8.39 12.56 21.94
C GLU A 29 -9.77 13.16 21.63
N GLU A 30 -10.41 13.78 22.63
CA GLU A 30 -11.73 14.41 22.49
C GLU A 30 -11.64 15.95 22.44
N ASP A 31 -10.49 16.53 22.78
CA ASP A 31 -10.30 17.98 22.73
C ASP A 31 -10.13 18.47 21.29
N ALA A 32 -11.01 19.39 20.90
CA ALA A 32 -11.05 20.04 19.59
C ALA A 32 -9.72 20.72 19.22
N ASP A 33 -9.09 21.40 20.19
CA ASP A 33 -7.87 22.15 19.94
C ASP A 33 -6.65 21.22 19.85
N ALA A 34 -6.60 20.16 20.67
CA ALA A 34 -5.61 19.11 20.54
C ALA A 34 -5.70 18.41 19.17
N LEU A 35 -6.92 18.07 18.71
CA LEU A 35 -7.16 17.46 17.40
C LEU A 35 -6.71 18.36 16.24
N ARG A 36 -6.95 19.69 16.34
CA ARG A 36 -6.46 20.67 15.35
C ARG A 36 -4.95 20.74 15.28
N ILE A 37 -4.26 20.71 16.43
CA ILE A 37 -2.79 20.72 16.49
C ILE A 37 -2.23 19.43 15.87
N LEU A 38 -2.86 18.30 16.16
CA LEU A 38 -2.52 17.01 15.57
C LEU A 38 -2.72 17.00 14.04
N ALA A 39 -3.79 17.61 13.55
CA ALA A 39 -4.05 17.76 12.12
C ALA A 39 -3.04 18.68 11.43
N TYR A 40 -2.69 19.81 12.07
CA TYR A 40 -1.71 20.75 11.53
C TYR A 40 -0.30 20.14 11.42
N SER A 41 0.06 19.28 12.37
CA SER A 41 1.37 18.64 12.42
C SER A 41 1.50 17.39 11.52
N ASN A 42 0.39 16.79 11.08
CA ASN A 42 0.42 15.57 10.26
C ASN A 42 -0.17 15.78 8.87
N GLN A 43 0.66 15.53 7.86
CA GLN A 43 0.21 15.42 6.47
C GLN A 43 -0.42 14.05 6.24
N CYS A 44 -1.66 13.87 6.70
CA CYS A 44 -2.46 12.70 6.35
C CYS A 44 -2.81 12.75 4.87
N SER A 45 -2.37 11.77 4.08
CA SER A 45 -2.70 11.71 2.66
C SER A 45 -3.93 10.83 2.43
N THR A 46 -5.02 11.41 1.94
CA THR A 46 -6.23 10.68 1.52
C THR A 46 -6.14 10.17 0.08
N SER A 47 -5.04 10.47 -0.62
CA SER A 47 -4.85 10.09 -2.02
C SER A 47 -4.67 8.58 -2.15
N SER A 48 -5.64 7.93 -2.79
CA SER A 48 -5.60 6.49 -3.08
C SER A 48 -4.67 6.11 -4.23
N ARG A 49 -4.00 7.08 -4.88
CA ARG A 49 -3.23 6.83 -6.12
C ARG A 49 -2.08 5.85 -5.92
N SER A 50 -1.32 5.99 -4.82
CA SER A 50 -0.21 5.08 -4.50
C SER A 50 -0.71 3.67 -4.20
N MET A 51 -1.79 3.55 -3.42
CA MET A 51 -2.45 2.28 -3.10
C MET A 51 -2.93 1.55 -4.35
N ILE A 52 -3.59 2.27 -5.26
CA ILE A 52 -4.07 1.71 -6.52
C ILE A 52 -2.89 1.26 -7.38
N PHE A 53 -1.83 2.06 -7.48
CA PHE A 53 -0.65 1.71 -8.24
C PHE A 53 0.02 0.43 -7.74
N ASP A 54 0.27 0.34 -6.43
CA ASP A 54 0.86 -0.85 -5.81
C ASP A 54 -0.07 -2.06 -5.95
N GLY A 55 -1.38 -1.87 -5.82
CA GLY A 55 -2.38 -2.94 -5.94
C GLY A 55 -2.46 -3.51 -7.35
N VAL A 56 -2.48 -2.63 -8.37
CA VAL A 56 -2.50 -3.03 -9.78
C VAL A 56 -1.18 -3.69 -10.18
N LEU A 57 -0.04 -3.11 -9.79
CA LEU A 57 1.27 -3.64 -10.13
C LEU A 57 1.50 -4.99 -9.44
N GLY A 58 1.21 -5.09 -8.14
CA GLY A 58 1.30 -6.33 -7.38
C GLY A 58 0.34 -7.40 -7.90
N GLY A 59 -0.91 -7.02 -8.19
CA GLY A 59 -1.91 -7.93 -8.74
C GLY A 59 -1.53 -8.48 -10.11
N TRP A 60 -0.96 -7.63 -10.97
CA TRP A 60 -0.44 -8.05 -12.27
C TRP A 60 0.72 -9.04 -12.12
N ILE A 61 1.76 -8.68 -11.36
CA ILE A 61 2.97 -9.50 -11.18
C ILE A 61 2.62 -10.85 -10.54
N THR A 62 1.88 -10.83 -9.43
CA THR A 62 1.46 -12.05 -8.72
C THR A 62 0.48 -12.87 -9.57
N GLY A 63 -0.45 -12.23 -10.30
CA GLY A 63 -1.39 -12.90 -11.17
C GLY A 63 -0.69 -13.65 -12.31
N PHE A 64 0.30 -13.03 -12.95
CA PHE A 64 1.13 -13.68 -13.95
C PHE A 64 1.93 -14.85 -13.36
N GLY A 65 2.53 -14.67 -12.17
CA GLY A 65 3.26 -15.74 -11.49
C GLY A 65 2.36 -16.93 -11.13
N ALA A 66 1.19 -16.67 -10.56
CA ALA A 66 0.20 -17.69 -10.21
C ALA A 66 -0.33 -18.44 -11.44
N LEU A 67 -0.57 -17.73 -12.55
CA LEU A 67 -1.02 -18.34 -13.80
C LEU A 67 0.04 -19.28 -14.39
N GLN A 68 1.32 -18.89 -14.34
CA GLN A 68 2.42 -19.77 -14.79
C GLN A 68 2.58 -21.00 -13.89
N LEU A 69 2.47 -20.82 -12.56
CA LEU A 69 2.49 -21.93 -11.61
C LEU A 69 1.32 -22.90 -11.78
N GLY A 70 0.12 -22.37 -12.06
CA GLY A 70 -1.09 -23.19 -12.21
C GLY A 70 -1.17 -23.91 -13.55
N THR A 71 -0.56 -23.38 -14.61
CA THR A 71 -0.62 -23.95 -15.95
C THR A 71 0.62 -24.75 -16.35
N GLY A 72 1.74 -24.59 -15.65
CA GLY A 72 3.03 -25.18 -16.04
C GLY A 72 3.55 -24.66 -17.38
N LYS A 73 3.01 -23.53 -17.86
CA LYS A 73 3.37 -22.93 -19.16
C LYS A 73 3.79 -21.49 -18.98
N GLN A 74 4.88 -21.12 -19.62
CA GLN A 74 5.26 -19.71 -19.75
C GLN A 74 4.37 -19.05 -20.82
N LEU A 75 3.78 -17.90 -20.49
CA LEU A 75 2.99 -17.13 -21.45
C LEU A 75 3.89 -16.58 -22.55
N GLY A 76 3.72 -17.09 -23.77
CA GLY A 76 4.43 -16.63 -24.98
C GLY A 76 5.44 -17.61 -25.57
N GLU A 77 5.79 -18.70 -24.89
CA GLU A 77 6.76 -19.70 -25.38
C GLU A 77 6.20 -21.12 -25.36
N ARG A 78 6.51 -21.93 -26.39
CA ARG A 78 5.93 -23.27 -26.58
C ARG A 78 6.66 -24.39 -25.84
N THR A 79 7.89 -24.17 -25.38
CA THR A 79 8.71 -25.24 -24.76
C THR A 79 9.73 -24.63 -23.80
N VAL A 80 9.31 -24.38 -22.56
CA VAL A 80 10.21 -24.09 -21.44
C VAL A 80 10.12 -25.28 -20.48
N PRO A 81 11.23 -25.83 -19.98
CA PRO A 81 11.19 -26.95 -19.05
C PRO A 81 10.43 -26.56 -17.76
N ASP A 82 9.63 -27.49 -17.24
CA ASP A 82 8.62 -27.24 -16.18
C ASP A 82 9.22 -26.66 -14.89
N ASP A 83 10.46 -27.00 -14.57
CA ASP A 83 11.22 -26.47 -13.44
C ASP A 83 11.51 -24.96 -13.56
N HIS A 84 11.80 -24.48 -14.77
CA HIS A 84 12.05 -23.07 -15.04
C HIS A 84 10.76 -22.24 -14.96
N VAL A 85 9.65 -22.76 -15.46
CA VAL A 85 8.34 -22.09 -15.38
C VAL A 85 7.90 -21.94 -13.92
N ARG A 86 8.09 -23.00 -13.12
CA ARG A 86 7.75 -22.97 -11.69
C ARG A 86 8.66 -22.05 -10.90
N GLY A 87 9.96 -22.05 -11.21
CA GLY A 87 10.92 -21.11 -10.62
C GLY A 87 10.57 -19.65 -10.93
N TYR A 88 10.25 -19.34 -12.19
CA TYR A 88 9.86 -18.00 -12.63
C TYR A 88 8.54 -17.55 -12.01
N GLY A 89 7.53 -18.42 -12.00
CA GLY A 89 6.24 -18.13 -11.39
C GLY A 89 6.35 -17.88 -9.87
N ALA A 90 7.19 -18.67 -9.17
CA ALA A 90 7.49 -18.45 -7.75
C ALA A 90 8.24 -17.12 -7.52
N ALA A 91 9.22 -16.80 -8.37
CA ALA A 91 9.95 -15.53 -8.28
C ALA A 91 9.02 -14.32 -8.51
N MET A 92 8.13 -14.40 -9.49
CA MET A 92 7.12 -13.36 -9.74
C MET A 92 6.19 -13.19 -8.54
N MET A 93 5.69 -14.28 -7.95
CA MET A 93 4.89 -14.19 -6.72
C MET A 93 5.66 -13.54 -5.58
N ALA A 94 6.94 -13.90 -5.39
CA ALA A 94 7.79 -13.32 -4.35
C ALA A 94 8.00 -11.81 -4.52
N VAL A 95 8.06 -11.33 -5.77
CA VAL A 95 8.19 -9.89 -6.08
C VAL A 95 6.85 -9.15 -5.98
N GLY A 96 5.75 -9.74 -6.43
CA GLY A 96 4.44 -9.07 -6.44
C GLY A 96 3.76 -8.97 -5.07
N LEU A 97 4.00 -9.94 -4.18
CA LEU A 97 3.42 -9.99 -2.83
C LEU A 97 3.71 -8.74 -1.98
N PRO A 98 4.95 -8.24 -1.88
CA PRO A 98 5.25 -6.99 -1.19
C PRO A 98 4.38 -5.80 -1.63
N PHE A 99 4.14 -5.63 -2.93
CA PHE A 99 3.30 -4.54 -3.44
C PHE A 99 1.84 -4.70 -3.01
N LEU A 100 1.30 -5.92 -3.03
CA LEU A 100 -0.06 -6.19 -2.53
C LEU A 100 -0.18 -5.89 -1.03
N LEU A 101 0.83 -6.25 -0.24
CA LEU A 101 0.88 -5.92 1.19
C LEU A 101 0.99 -4.41 1.42
N SER A 102 1.78 -3.72 0.60
CA SER A 102 1.87 -2.26 0.61
C SER A 102 0.54 -1.60 0.29
N ALA A 103 -0.14 -2.03 -0.78
CA ALA A 103 -1.47 -1.54 -1.13
C ALA A 103 -2.47 -1.76 0.01
N ARG A 104 -2.46 -2.94 0.65
CA ARG A 104 -3.33 -3.22 1.80
C ARG A 104 -3.05 -2.29 2.99
N ASN A 105 -1.77 -2.07 3.31
CA ASN A 105 -1.38 -1.18 4.40
C ASN A 105 -1.68 0.29 4.07
N GLY A 106 -1.45 0.71 2.83
CA GLY A 106 -1.81 2.04 2.34
C GLY A 106 -3.30 2.31 2.42
N LYS A 107 -4.14 1.31 2.08
CA LYS A 107 -5.59 1.42 2.22
C LYS A 107 -6.00 1.72 3.67
N ARG A 108 -5.47 0.94 4.62
CA ARG A 108 -5.74 1.14 6.05
C ARG A 108 -5.38 2.56 6.48
N LYS A 109 -4.18 3.02 6.14
CA LYS A 109 -3.74 4.38 6.46
C LYS A 109 -4.65 5.46 5.87
N ILE A 110 -5.14 5.29 4.64
CA ILE A 110 -6.09 6.21 4.01
C ILE A 110 -7.44 6.18 4.74
N ASP A 111 -7.94 4.99 5.06
CA ASP A 111 -9.20 4.81 5.79
C ASP A 111 -9.09 5.47 7.19
N ASP A 112 -7.98 5.27 7.90
CA ASP A 112 -7.70 5.90 9.20
C ASP A 112 -7.58 7.44 9.07
N CYS A 113 -6.92 7.93 8.01
CA CYS A 113 -6.84 9.37 7.71
C CYS A 113 -8.22 10.00 7.46
N LYS A 114 -9.12 9.26 6.81
CA LYS A 114 -10.50 9.69 6.56
C LYS A 114 -11.29 9.76 7.86
N ALA A 115 -11.18 8.73 8.69
CA ALA A 115 -11.84 8.69 9.99
C ALA A 115 -11.34 9.82 10.92
N PHE A 116 -10.04 10.14 10.89
CA PHE A 116 -9.48 11.29 11.60
C PHE A 116 -10.08 12.61 11.12
N HIS A 117 -10.18 12.83 9.80
CA HIS A 117 -10.81 14.03 9.25
C HIS A 117 -12.29 14.14 9.63
N GLU A 118 -13.05 13.04 9.57
CA GLU A 118 -14.45 13.02 9.98
C GLU A 118 -14.61 13.40 11.46
N LYS A 119 -13.78 12.83 12.34
CA LYS A 119 -13.77 13.18 13.77
C LYS A 119 -13.42 14.64 14.01
N LEU A 120 -12.44 15.17 13.28
CA LEU A 120 -12.06 16.58 13.34
C LEU A 120 -13.23 17.48 12.91
N GLU A 121 -13.89 17.18 11.79
CA GLU A 121 -15.04 17.95 11.32
C GLU A 121 -16.21 17.93 12.32
N ASP A 122 -16.54 16.76 12.87
CA ASP A 122 -17.60 16.58 13.87
C ASP A 122 -17.32 17.39 15.15
N THR A 123 -16.09 17.30 15.66
CA THR A 123 -15.68 18.02 16.89
C THR A 123 -15.63 19.53 16.68
N LEU A 124 -15.30 20.00 15.46
CA LEU A 124 -15.21 21.43 15.14
C LEU A 124 -16.55 22.06 14.74
N SER A 125 -17.52 21.27 14.31
CA SER A 125 -18.87 21.73 13.94
C SER A 125 -19.96 20.89 14.62
N PRO A 126 -20.03 20.89 15.96
CA PRO A 126 -20.94 20.01 16.72
C PRO A 126 -22.44 20.35 16.55
N ASN A 127 -22.78 21.40 15.79
CA ASN A 127 -24.15 21.93 15.63
C ASN A 127 -24.65 21.91 14.16
N ARG A 128 -24.13 21.02 13.30
CA ARG A 128 -24.74 20.74 11.99
C ARG A 128 -25.58 19.46 12.06
#